data_AF-A0A6I2ZFY2-F1
#
_entry.id   AF-A0A6I2ZFY2-F1
#
_cell.length_a   1.000
_cell.length_b   1.000
_cell.length_c   1.000
_cell.angle_alpha   90.00
_cell.angle_beta   90.00
_cell.angle_gamma   90.00
#
_symmetry.space_group_name_H-M   'P 1'
#
loop_
_entity.id
_entity.type
_entity.pdbx_description
1 polymer ?
#
loop_
_entity_poly.entity_id
_entity_poly.type
_entity_poly.pdbx_seq_one_letter_code
_entity_poly.pdbx_strand_id
1 'polypeptide(L)'
;MSTEEWKMQTLAHWATLDLEGYCNKLGISYHINFKDPLERSASSVNPFAGKKFTWMANSAIAFGVLHLHPVDTPQAQTTWEEWFIHSDGLHHHVLRNYIFDDATDSWLGEDPDHPAEVCNIQWHLYNDTDMRPLDLR
;
A
#
# COMPACT_ATOMS: atom_id res chain seq x y z
N MET A 1 14.70 -13.73 12.00
CA MET A 1 13.82 -14.01 10.86
C MET A 1 14.68 -14.14 9.63
N SER A 2 14.58 -15.25 8.87
CA SER A 2 15.34 -15.42 7.63
C SER A 2 14.62 -14.72 6.46
N THR A 3 15.31 -14.53 5.33
CA THR A 3 14.71 -13.96 4.11
C THR A 3 13.48 -14.74 3.65
N GLU A 4 13.57 -16.06 3.65
CA GLU A 4 12.47 -16.94 3.23
C GLU A 4 11.27 -16.84 4.18
N GLU A 5 11.53 -16.67 5.48
CA GLU A 5 10.48 -16.61 6.50
C GLU A 5 9.58 -15.38 6.33
N TRP A 6 10.15 -14.18 6.13
CA TRP A 6 9.33 -12.98 5.99
C TRP A 6 8.56 -12.93 4.66
N LYS A 7 9.14 -13.45 3.57
CA LYS A 7 8.44 -13.57 2.28
C LYS A 7 7.24 -14.51 2.40
N MET A 8 7.41 -15.66 3.03
CA MET A 8 6.31 -16.61 3.28
C MET A 8 5.21 -15.99 4.14
N GLN A 9 5.57 -15.25 5.20
CA GLN A 9 4.59 -14.55 6.04
C GLN A 9 3.83 -13.46 5.27
N THR A 10 4.53 -12.73 4.40
CA THR A 10 3.92 -11.71 3.53
C THR A 10 2.94 -12.35 2.55
N LEU A 11 3.33 -13.43 1.87
CA LEU A 11 2.44 -14.18 0.97
C LEU A 11 1.23 -14.75 1.70
N ALA A 12 1.43 -15.30 2.90
CA ALA A 12 0.33 -15.82 3.72
C ALA A 12 -0.66 -14.71 4.09
N HIS A 13 -0.16 -13.52 4.48
CA HIS A 13 -0.99 -12.36 4.77
C HIS A 13 -1.75 -11.85 3.53
N TRP A 14 -1.09 -11.75 2.38
CA TRP A 14 -1.77 -11.37 1.14
C TRP A 14 -2.87 -12.36 0.73
N ALA A 15 -2.68 -13.66 1.01
CA ALA A 15 -3.70 -14.66 0.79
C ALA A 15 -4.93 -14.48 1.71
N THR A 16 -4.74 -14.08 2.98
CA THR A 16 -5.88 -13.81 3.88
C THR A 16 -6.72 -12.60 3.45
N LEU A 17 -6.10 -11.65 2.73
CA LEU A 17 -6.76 -10.48 2.16
C LEU A 17 -7.43 -10.74 0.80
N ASP A 18 -7.28 -11.94 0.22
CA ASP A 18 -7.63 -12.22 -1.19
C ASP A 18 -7.03 -11.16 -2.14
N LEU A 19 -5.74 -10.84 -1.94
CA LEU A 19 -5.08 -9.79 -2.74
C LEU A 19 -5.11 -10.10 -4.24
N GLU A 20 -5.03 -11.38 -4.61
CA GLU A 20 -5.17 -11.81 -6.00
C GLU A 20 -6.57 -11.52 -6.56
N GLY A 21 -7.63 -11.85 -5.81
CA GLY A 21 -9.00 -11.50 -6.18
C GLY A 21 -9.23 -9.98 -6.26
N TYR A 22 -8.60 -9.20 -5.37
CA TYR A 22 -8.64 -7.74 -5.43
C TYR A 22 -7.92 -7.20 -6.68
N CYS A 23 -6.72 -7.69 -7.00
CA CYS A 23 -6.01 -7.34 -8.23
C CYS A 23 -6.86 -7.61 -9.49
N ASN A 24 -7.58 -8.74 -9.52
CA ASN A 24 -8.48 -9.08 -10.62
C ASN A 24 -9.62 -8.06 -10.77
N LYS A 25 -10.19 -7.55 -9.66
CA LYS A 25 -11.21 -6.48 -9.69
C LYS A 25 -10.66 -5.15 -10.21
N LEU A 26 -9.39 -4.87 -9.90
CA LEU A 26 -8.67 -3.69 -10.39
C LEU A 26 -8.18 -3.84 -11.85
N GLY A 27 -8.30 -5.03 -12.44
CA GLY A 27 -7.81 -5.29 -13.80
C GLY A 27 -6.29 -5.36 -13.91
N ILE A 28 -5.58 -5.66 -12.82
CA ILE A 28 -4.12 -5.78 -12.79
C ILE A 28 -3.66 -7.19 -12.44
N SER A 29 -2.43 -7.53 -12.85
CA SER A 29 -1.83 -8.83 -12.54
C SER A 29 -1.22 -8.84 -11.13
N TYR A 30 -1.76 -9.70 -10.26
CA TYR A 30 -1.17 -9.99 -8.95
C TYR A 30 0.27 -10.48 -9.05
N HIS A 31 0.55 -11.35 -10.03
CA HIS A 31 1.88 -11.86 -10.28
C HIS A 31 2.87 -10.76 -10.63
N ILE A 32 2.55 -9.92 -11.61
CA ILE A 32 3.46 -8.88 -12.09
C ILE A 32 3.69 -7.80 -11.01
N ASN A 33 2.64 -7.42 -10.28
CA ASN A 33 2.71 -6.24 -9.41
C ASN A 33 3.09 -6.55 -7.95
N PHE A 34 2.82 -7.77 -7.46
CA PHE A 34 3.02 -8.10 -6.05
C PHE A 34 3.87 -9.35 -5.86
N LYS A 35 3.41 -10.51 -6.36
CA LYS A 35 4.04 -11.81 -6.06
C LYS A 35 5.44 -11.95 -6.64
N ASP A 36 5.63 -11.74 -7.93
CA ASP A 36 6.94 -11.89 -8.56
C ASP A 36 7.97 -10.88 -8.01
N PRO A 37 7.64 -9.58 -7.81
CA PRO A 37 8.54 -8.65 -7.13
C PRO A 37 8.95 -9.09 -5.72
N LEU A 38 8.00 -9.60 -4.93
CA LEU A 38 8.27 -10.12 -3.59
C LEU A 38 9.24 -11.31 -3.64
N GLU A 39 8.97 -12.28 -4.52
CA GLU A 39 9.80 -13.47 -4.67
C GLU A 39 11.22 -13.12 -5.13
N ARG A 40 11.34 -12.17 -6.07
CA ARG A 40 12.62 -11.70 -6.62
C ARG A 40 13.37 -10.73 -5.71
N SER A 41 12.74 -10.18 -4.67
CA SER A 41 13.39 -9.24 -3.76
C SER A 41 14.67 -9.83 -3.18
N ALA A 42 15.78 -9.10 -3.33
CA ALA A 42 17.09 -9.48 -2.80
C ALA A 42 17.26 -9.05 -1.32
N SER A 43 16.24 -8.43 -0.72
CA SER A 43 16.33 -7.91 0.64
C SER A 43 16.52 -9.03 1.65
N SER A 44 17.53 -8.88 2.52
CA SER A 44 17.76 -9.79 3.66
C SER A 44 16.84 -9.51 4.85
N VAL A 45 16.13 -8.38 4.82
CA VAL A 45 15.21 -7.93 5.86
C VAL A 45 13.82 -7.69 5.27
N ASN A 46 12.78 -7.82 6.08
CA ASN A 46 11.42 -7.50 5.65
C ASN A 46 11.31 -5.98 5.42
N PRO A 47 11.11 -5.51 4.17
CA PRO A 47 10.99 -4.07 3.91
C PRO A 47 9.66 -3.51 4.42
N PHE A 48 8.67 -4.37 4.68
CA PHE A 48 7.39 -4.01 5.29
C PHE A 48 7.42 -4.03 6.82
N ALA A 49 8.58 -4.15 7.46
CA ALA A 49 8.67 -4.10 8.92
C ALA A 49 8.07 -2.79 9.46
N GLY A 50 7.10 -2.90 10.37
CA GLY A 50 6.36 -1.74 10.90
C GLY A 50 5.22 -1.25 10.00
N LYS A 51 4.94 -1.91 8.88
CA LYS A 51 3.79 -1.67 8.01
C LYS A 51 2.92 -2.92 7.90
N LYS A 52 1.67 -2.74 7.47
CA LYS A 52 0.72 -3.83 7.20
C LYS A 52 -0.12 -3.52 5.98
N PHE A 53 -0.48 -4.58 5.24
CA PHE A 53 -1.50 -4.50 4.21
C PHE A 53 -2.89 -4.65 4.86
N THR A 54 -3.83 -3.80 4.47
CA THR A 54 -5.23 -3.87 4.92
C THR A 54 -6.15 -3.55 3.75
N TRP A 55 -7.19 -4.36 3.55
CA TRP A 55 -8.29 -3.99 2.66
C TRP A 55 -9.39 -3.32 3.48
N MET A 56 -9.83 -2.13 3.05
CA MET A 56 -10.92 -1.40 3.68
C MET A 56 -12.02 -1.11 2.66
N ALA A 57 -13.27 -1.37 3.05
CA ALA A 57 -14.41 -0.83 2.32
C ALA A 57 -14.36 0.70 2.40
N ASN A 58 -14.77 1.37 1.34
CA ASN A 58 -14.69 2.82 1.23
C ASN A 58 -16.01 3.36 0.67
N SER A 59 -16.47 4.49 1.19
CA SER A 59 -17.76 5.08 0.85
C SER A 59 -17.85 5.60 -0.60
N ALA A 60 -16.73 5.95 -1.22
CA ALA A 60 -16.65 6.50 -2.58
C ALA A 60 -16.07 5.50 -3.60
N ILE A 61 -15.29 4.50 -3.15
CA ILE A 61 -14.60 3.56 -4.02
C ILE A 61 -15.32 2.20 -4.07
N ALA A 62 -15.80 1.82 -5.25
CA ALA A 62 -16.70 0.66 -5.45
C ALA A 62 -16.15 -0.69 -4.96
N PHE A 63 -14.82 -0.88 -4.97
CA PHE A 63 -14.18 -2.13 -4.52
C PHE A 63 -13.39 -1.97 -3.22
N GLY A 64 -13.54 -0.84 -2.53
CA GLY A 64 -12.71 -0.48 -1.40
C GLY A 64 -11.30 -0.07 -1.84
N VAL A 65 -10.44 0.15 -0.84
CA VAL A 65 -9.04 0.53 -1.03
C VAL A 65 -8.15 -0.50 -0.33
N LEU A 66 -7.09 -0.91 -1.02
CA LEU A 66 -6.00 -1.64 -0.39
C LEU A 66 -4.99 -0.62 0.11
N HIS A 67 -4.66 -0.68 1.40
CA HIS A 67 -3.65 0.18 2.00
C HIS A 67 -2.41 -0.66 2.37
N LEU A 68 -1.23 -0.09 2.18
CA LEU A 68 0.00 -0.48 2.88
C LEU A 68 0.38 0.66 3.80
N HIS A 69 0.10 0.53 5.08
CA HIS A 69 0.19 1.63 6.03
C HIS A 69 0.95 1.22 7.31
N PRO A 70 1.44 2.19 8.11
CA PRO A 70 2.06 1.91 9.40
C PRO A 70 1.15 1.09 10.33
N VAL A 71 1.75 0.18 11.10
CA VAL A 71 1.02 -0.61 12.12
C VAL A 71 0.53 0.28 13.28
N ASP A 72 1.31 1.31 13.60
CA ASP A 72 1.04 2.33 14.63
C ASP A 72 1.15 3.73 14.00
N THR A 73 0.50 4.73 14.62
CA THR A 73 0.61 6.13 14.18
C THR A 73 2.08 6.58 14.14
N PRO A 74 2.61 6.95 12.97
CA PRO A 74 4.04 7.18 12.79
C PRO A 74 4.54 8.40 13.57
N GLN A 75 5.65 8.21 14.28
CA GLN A 75 6.41 9.28 14.96
C GLN A 75 7.66 9.71 14.18
N ALA A 76 7.95 9.02 13.07
CA ALA A 76 9.10 9.24 12.21
C ALA A 76 8.66 9.32 10.74
N GLN A 77 9.59 9.68 9.86
CA GLN A 77 9.34 9.67 8.43
C GLN A 77 8.94 8.28 7.95
N THR A 78 7.83 8.19 7.22
CA THR A 78 7.31 6.94 6.70
C THR A 78 6.54 7.16 5.40
N THR A 79 6.17 6.06 4.78
CA THR A 79 5.35 5.99 3.57
C THR A 79 4.09 5.20 3.86
N TRP A 80 2.99 5.64 3.25
CA TRP A 80 1.72 4.95 3.14
C TRP A 80 1.38 4.83 1.66
N GLU A 81 0.92 3.67 1.23
CA GLU A 81 0.51 3.43 -0.17
C GLU A 81 -0.96 2.99 -0.22
N GLU A 82 -1.66 3.35 -1.30
CA GLU A 82 -3.04 2.97 -1.57
C GLU A 82 -3.23 2.48 -3.01
N TRP A 83 -4.00 1.41 -3.20
CA TRP A 83 -4.41 0.92 -4.52
C TRP A 83 -5.92 0.85 -4.63
N PHE A 84 -6.49 1.50 -5.64
CA PHE A 84 -7.92 1.51 -5.88
C PHE A 84 -8.27 1.87 -7.33
N ILE A 85 -9.53 1.64 -7.71
CA ILE A 85 -10.08 2.07 -8.99
C ILE A 85 -11.18 3.12 -8.75
N HIS A 86 -11.02 4.28 -9.37
CA HIS A 86 -11.98 5.36 -9.34
C HIS A 86 -12.49 5.64 -10.78
N SER A 87 -13.42 6.58 -10.93
CA SER A 87 -14.07 6.87 -12.22
C SER A 87 -13.12 7.24 -13.36
N ASP A 88 -11.95 7.79 -13.03
CA ASP A 88 -10.89 8.21 -13.93
C ASP A 88 -9.80 7.14 -14.15
N GLY A 89 -9.91 5.99 -13.49
CA GLY A 89 -9.05 4.84 -13.73
C GLY A 89 -8.46 4.24 -12.47
N LEU A 90 -7.39 3.48 -12.67
CA LEU A 90 -6.62 2.83 -11.63
C LEU A 90 -5.64 3.82 -10.99
N HIS A 91 -5.59 3.82 -9.67
CA HIS A 91 -4.70 4.68 -8.89
C HIS A 91 -3.81 3.83 -7.99
N HIS A 92 -2.52 4.19 -7.96
CA HIS A 92 -1.59 3.83 -6.90
C HIS A 92 -1.12 5.13 -6.26
N HIS A 93 -1.69 5.50 -5.12
CA HIS A 93 -1.23 6.66 -4.38
C HIS A 93 -0.03 6.28 -3.52
N VAL A 94 1.04 7.07 -3.63
CA VAL A 94 2.16 7.03 -2.70
C VAL A 94 2.11 8.28 -1.85
N LEU A 95 1.97 8.10 -0.55
CA LEU A 95 1.85 9.16 0.44
C LEU A 95 3.05 9.14 1.39
N ARG A 96 3.64 10.30 1.67
CA ARG A 96 4.74 10.47 2.65
C ARG A 96 4.40 11.55 3.66
N ASN A 97 4.74 11.32 4.93
CA ASN A 97 4.53 12.32 6.00
C ASN A 97 5.65 13.37 6.06
N TYR A 98 6.37 13.56 4.97
CA TYR A 98 7.42 14.55 4.78
C TYR A 98 7.38 15.05 3.34
N ILE A 99 7.81 16.30 3.12
CA ILE A 99 7.81 16.93 1.80
C ILE A 99 8.80 16.22 0.88
N PHE A 100 8.43 16.06 -0.39
CA PHE A 100 9.29 15.61 -1.48
C PHE A 100 8.87 16.30 -2.78
N ASP A 101 9.83 16.47 -3.70
CA ASP A 101 9.67 17.36 -4.86
C ASP A 101 8.58 16.90 -5.85
N ASP A 102 8.32 15.60 -5.92
CA ASP A 102 7.35 15.01 -6.85
C ASP A 102 5.90 15.02 -6.33
N ALA A 103 5.65 15.60 -5.15
CA ALA A 103 4.30 15.66 -4.58
C ALA A 103 3.38 16.51 -5.46
N THR A 104 2.28 15.90 -5.91
CA THR A 104 1.26 16.57 -6.74
C THR A 104 0.07 17.05 -5.92
N ASP A 105 -0.14 16.46 -4.74
CA ASP A 105 -1.23 16.81 -3.85
C ASP A 105 -0.86 16.53 -2.38
N SER A 106 -1.80 16.77 -1.47
CA SER A 106 -1.64 16.54 -0.04
C SER A 106 -2.95 16.13 0.62
N TRP A 107 -2.86 15.29 1.65
CA TRP A 107 -4.02 14.85 2.42
C TRP A 107 -3.79 15.05 3.92
N LEU A 108 -4.80 15.56 4.61
CA LEU A 108 -4.88 15.66 6.06
C LEU A 108 -6.34 15.52 6.45
N GLY A 109 -6.70 14.46 7.17
CA GLY A 109 -8.08 14.21 7.56
C GLY A 109 -8.22 13.14 8.62
N GLU A 110 -9.46 12.95 9.03
CA GLU A 110 -9.93 11.86 9.88
C GLU A 110 -11.32 11.46 9.39
N ASP A 111 -11.45 10.22 8.93
CA ASP A 111 -12.69 9.67 8.42
C ASP A 111 -12.68 8.13 8.61
N PRO A 112 -13.84 7.45 8.44
CA PRO A 112 -13.89 5.99 8.57
C PRO A 112 -13.39 5.22 7.34
N ASP A 113 -13.01 5.92 6.27
CA ASP A 113 -12.62 5.36 4.97
C ASP A 113 -11.10 5.12 4.86
N HIS A 114 -10.32 5.62 5.82
CA HIS A 114 -8.87 5.41 5.92
C HIS A 114 -8.46 4.76 7.25
N PRO A 115 -7.29 4.10 7.31
CA PRO A 115 -6.78 3.55 8.57
C PRO A 115 -6.58 4.61 9.65
N ALA A 116 -7.00 4.32 10.88
CA ALA A 116 -6.87 5.28 11.98
C ALA A 116 -5.42 5.71 12.24
N GLU A 117 -4.44 4.85 11.93
CA GLU A 117 -3.03 5.12 12.12
C GLU A 117 -2.47 6.20 11.18
N VAL A 118 -3.15 6.48 10.06
CA VAL A 118 -2.72 7.52 9.10
C VAL A 118 -3.50 8.82 9.26
N CYS A 119 -4.61 8.82 10.00
CA CYS A 119 -5.42 10.01 10.25
C CYS A 119 -4.66 11.06 11.07
N ASN A 120 -5.06 12.33 10.91
CA ASN A 120 -4.50 13.50 11.60
C ASN A 120 -2.98 13.69 11.41
N ILE A 121 -2.45 13.21 10.30
CA ILE A 121 -1.06 13.42 9.86
C ILE A 121 -1.09 14.13 8.51
N GLN A 122 -0.18 15.07 8.30
CA GLN A 122 0.00 15.67 6.98
C GLN A 122 0.71 14.68 6.07
N TRP A 123 0.05 14.29 4.98
CA TRP A 123 0.61 13.48 3.93
C TRP A 123 0.78 14.32 2.66
N HIS A 124 1.89 14.10 1.96
CA HIS A 124 2.15 14.61 0.62
C HIS A 124 2.09 13.42 -0.32
N LEU A 125 1.42 13.54 -1.46
CA LEU A 125 1.17 12.39 -2.33
C LEU A 125 1.42 12.66 -3.80
N TYR A 126 1.70 11.59 -4.52
CA TYR A 126 1.67 11.53 -5.97
C TYR A 126 1.00 10.24 -6.44
N ASN A 127 0.48 10.26 -7.67
CA ASN A 127 -0.09 9.08 -8.31
C ASN A 127 1.02 8.36 -9.06
N ASP A 128 1.37 7.17 -8.59
CA ASP A 128 2.38 6.34 -9.19
C ASP A 128 1.82 5.57 -10.38
N THR A 129 2.59 5.53 -11.45
CA THR A 129 2.25 4.76 -12.66
C THR A 129 2.65 3.29 -12.54
N ASP A 130 3.58 2.99 -11.63
CA ASP A 130 3.99 1.63 -11.33
C ASP A 130 3.12 1.09 -10.19
N MET A 131 2.38 0.01 -10.46
CA MET A 131 1.47 -0.60 -9.49
C MET A 131 2.18 -1.47 -8.45
N ARG A 132 3.50 -1.66 -8.56
CA ARG A 132 4.30 -2.39 -7.56
C ARG A 132 4.45 -1.56 -6.28
N PRO A 133 4.35 -2.17 -5.09
CA PRO A 133 4.77 -1.53 -3.85
C PRO A 133 6.18 -0.96 -3.97
N LEU A 134 6.40 0.26 -3.49
CA LEU A 134 7.69 0.95 -3.58
C LEU A 134 8.84 0.12 -3.02
N ASP A 135 8.58 -0.53 -1.90
CA ASP A 135 9.52 -1.36 -1.15
C ASP A 135 9.94 -2.66 -1.88
N LEU A 136 9.32 -2.97 -3.03
CA LEU A 136 9.62 -4.16 -3.86
C LEU A 136 10.15 -3.82 -5.26
N ARG A 137 10.51 -2.57 -5.53
CA ARG A 137 10.96 -2.13 -6.86
C ARG A 137 12.42 -2.41 -7.16
#